data_AF-A0A6F9CQA4-F1
#
_entry.id   AF-A0A6F9CQA4-F1
#
_cell.length_a   1.000
_cell.length_b   1.000
_cell.length_c   1.000
_cell.angle_alpha   90.00
_cell.angle_beta   90.00
_cell.angle_gamma   90.00
#
_symmetry.space_group_name_H-M   'P 1'
#
loop_
_entity.id
_entity.type
_entity.pdbx_description
1 polymer ?
#
loop_
_entity_poly.entity_id
_entity_poly.type
_entity_poly.pdbx_seq_one_letter_code
_entity_poly.pdbx_strand_id
1 'polypeptide(L)'
;MCPSLFVFLTEGQEVKVGEYNAIADVLDLINNTMRFQGVEPPKDRTFVRLQRRNINVPLYSILLIKMSSPYMNNLIILGGMLSYSSIFLFGLDGALVSDKEFEALCTVRTWILIVGYTTAFGAMFAKTWRVHAIFKNVKMKKKEGVGELSERVGELSERVGELSEGVGELSEGVGELSEGVGELSEGVGELSEGVGELSERVVELSEGVGELSEGVGEL
;
A
#
# COMPACT_ATOMS: atom_id res chain seq x y z
N MET A 1 -1.07 22.54 -59.02
CA MET A 1 -1.05 22.02 -57.63
C MET A 1 -2.39 22.38 -57.01
N CYS A 2 -3.16 21.40 -56.53
CA CYS A 2 -4.49 21.65 -55.96
C CYS A 2 -4.37 22.13 -54.50
N PRO A 3 -5.18 23.11 -54.06
CA PRO A 3 -5.28 23.49 -52.65
C PRO A 3 -5.78 22.31 -51.80
N SER A 4 -5.28 22.20 -50.58
CA SER A 4 -5.71 21.15 -49.64
C SER A 4 -7.01 21.57 -48.95
N LEU A 5 -8.03 20.73 -49.11
CA LEU A 5 -9.38 20.94 -48.57
C LEU A 5 -9.50 20.35 -47.16
N PHE A 6 -10.02 21.14 -46.23
CA PHE A 6 -10.40 20.66 -44.90
C PHE A 6 -11.91 20.42 -44.85
N VAL A 7 -12.29 19.21 -44.46
CA VAL A 7 -13.68 18.76 -44.26
C VAL A 7 -13.89 18.36 -42.79
N PHE A 8 -15.08 18.62 -42.27
CA PHE A 8 -15.48 18.29 -40.92
C PHE A 8 -16.81 17.54 -40.97
N LEU A 9 -16.94 16.48 -40.16
CA LEU A 9 -18.14 15.66 -40.15
C LEU A 9 -19.18 16.28 -39.20
N THR A 10 -20.32 16.68 -39.72
CA THR A 10 -21.46 17.17 -38.94
C THR A 10 -22.70 16.34 -39.24
N GLU A 11 -23.33 15.77 -38.21
CA GLU A 11 -24.57 14.99 -38.34
C GLU A 11 -24.51 13.86 -39.41
N GLY A 12 -23.33 13.26 -39.60
CA GLY A 12 -23.13 12.17 -40.56
C GLY A 12 -22.84 12.60 -42.00
N GLN A 13 -22.72 13.90 -42.28
CA GLN A 13 -22.27 14.41 -43.59
C GLN A 13 -20.94 15.15 -43.46
N GLU A 14 -20.06 14.98 -44.47
CA GLU A 14 -18.81 15.73 -44.59
C GLU A 14 -19.09 17.12 -45.16
N VAL A 15 -18.82 18.15 -44.36
CA VAL A 15 -18.99 19.55 -44.75
C VAL A 15 -17.62 20.18 -44.90
N LYS A 16 -17.41 20.89 -46.00
CA LYS A 16 -16.18 21.65 -46.25
C LYS A 16 -16.09 22.84 -45.30
N VAL A 17 -14.95 22.97 -44.63
CA VAL A 17 -14.71 23.97 -43.59
C VAL A 17 -13.69 25.03 -44.01
N GLY A 18 -12.75 24.69 -44.87
CA GLY A 18 -11.76 25.66 -45.33
C GLY A 18 -10.82 25.11 -46.39
N GLU A 19 -9.98 26.00 -46.90
CA GLU A 19 -8.90 25.70 -47.85
C GLU A 19 -7.58 26.26 -47.33
N TYR A 20 -6.53 25.46 -47.51
CA TYR A 20 -5.17 25.89 -47.22
C TYR A 20 -4.36 26.02 -48.51
N ASN A 21 -3.68 27.15 -48.67
CA ASN A 21 -2.76 27.40 -49.75
C ASN A 21 -1.31 27.37 -49.23
N ALA A 22 -0.58 26.30 -49.55
CA ALA A 22 0.79 26.07 -49.09
C ALA A 22 1.83 27.03 -49.70
N ILE A 23 1.53 27.74 -50.79
CA ILE A 23 2.48 28.68 -51.43
C ILE A 23 2.38 30.06 -50.79
N ALA A 24 1.16 30.51 -50.50
CA ALA A 24 0.90 31.79 -49.86
C ALA A 24 0.98 31.70 -48.32
N ASP A 25 0.99 30.48 -47.77
CA ASP A 25 0.85 30.18 -46.34
C ASP A 25 -0.40 30.82 -45.72
N VAL A 26 -1.50 30.76 -46.48
CA VAL A 26 -2.80 31.34 -46.09
C VAL A 26 -3.81 30.21 -45.90
N LEU A 27 -4.53 30.28 -44.77
CA LEU A 27 -5.65 29.41 -44.43
C LEU A 27 -6.94 30.23 -44.46
N ASP A 28 -7.82 29.91 -45.40
CA ASP A 28 -9.14 30.53 -45.51
C ASP A 28 -10.20 29.60 -44.90
N LEU A 29 -10.73 30.00 -43.75
CA LEU A 29 -11.77 29.28 -43.03
C LEU A 29 -13.16 29.87 -43.32
N ILE A 30 -14.12 29.00 -43.61
CA ILE A 30 -15.52 29.37 -43.82
C ILE A 30 -16.16 29.51 -42.42
N ASN A 31 -16.39 30.74 -42.01
CA ASN A 31 -16.93 31.06 -40.68
C ASN A 31 -18.30 30.35 -40.46
N ASN A 32 -18.58 29.95 -39.22
CA ASN A 32 -19.77 29.19 -38.77
C ASN A 32 -19.94 27.72 -39.23
N THR A 33 -18.98 27.13 -39.97
CA THR A 33 -19.08 25.70 -40.35
C THR A 33 -18.51 24.74 -39.30
N MET A 34 -17.52 25.18 -38.51
CA MET A 34 -16.96 24.40 -37.40
C MET A 34 -17.86 24.50 -36.17
N ARG A 35 -18.32 23.33 -35.69
CA ARG A 35 -19.02 23.22 -34.42
C ARG A 35 -18.20 22.37 -33.46
N PHE A 36 -17.88 22.93 -32.31
CA PHE A 36 -17.29 22.20 -31.20
C PHE A 36 -18.39 21.81 -30.20
N GLN A 37 -18.15 20.76 -29.42
CA GLN A 37 -19.07 20.33 -28.36
C GLN A 37 -19.26 21.41 -27.28
N GLY A 38 -18.28 22.30 -27.09
CA GLY A 38 -18.32 23.43 -26.15
C GLY A 38 -18.12 24.78 -26.84
N VAL A 39 -18.20 25.87 -26.06
CA VAL A 39 -18.04 27.25 -26.56
C VAL A 39 -16.62 27.53 -27.06
N GLU A 40 -15.63 26.87 -26.45
CA GLU A 40 -14.22 27.00 -26.80
C GLU A 40 -13.67 25.67 -27.35
N PRO A 41 -12.69 25.70 -28.27
CA PRO A 41 -12.03 24.49 -28.74
C PRO A 41 -11.32 23.76 -27.58
N PRO A 42 -11.29 22.42 -27.59
CA PRO A 42 -10.63 21.65 -26.55
C PRO A 42 -9.13 21.98 -26.50
N LYS A 43 -8.57 22.06 -25.29
CA LYS A 43 -7.15 22.33 -25.05
C LYS A 43 -6.43 21.03 -24.68
N ASP A 44 -5.20 20.85 -25.17
CA ASP A 44 -4.41 19.61 -24.99
C ASP A 44 -4.00 19.31 -23.54
N ARG A 45 -4.04 20.31 -22.64
CA ARG A 45 -3.70 20.14 -21.23
C ARG A 45 -4.77 20.71 -20.33
N THR A 46 -5.08 19.96 -19.28
CA THR A 46 -5.98 20.40 -18.22
C THR A 46 -5.28 21.40 -17.30
N PHE A 47 -6.01 22.44 -16.88
CA PHE A 47 -5.53 23.38 -15.87
C PHE A 47 -5.65 22.74 -14.49
N VAL A 48 -4.53 22.36 -13.89
CA VAL A 48 -4.51 21.88 -12.50
C VAL A 48 -4.66 23.08 -11.56
N ARG A 49 -5.86 23.27 -10.99
CA ARG A 49 -6.06 24.21 -9.87
C ARG A 49 -5.68 23.52 -8.57
N LEU A 50 -4.53 23.88 -8.03
CA LEU A 50 -4.14 23.46 -6.68
C LEU A 50 -5.00 24.21 -5.65
N GLN A 51 -6.00 23.54 -5.10
CA GLN A 51 -6.84 24.07 -4.03
C GLN A 51 -6.23 23.69 -2.68
N ARG A 52 -5.80 24.70 -1.91
CA ARG A 52 -5.26 24.50 -0.56
C ARG A 52 -6.43 24.12 0.37
N ARG A 53 -6.32 22.98 1.07
CA ARG A 53 -7.31 22.59 2.09
C ARG A 53 -7.26 23.60 3.24
N ASN A 54 -8.34 24.35 3.44
CA ASN A 54 -8.46 25.25 4.58
C ASN A 54 -8.87 24.44 5.82
N ILE A 55 -7.97 24.37 6.79
CA ILE A 55 -8.28 23.83 8.12
C ILE A 55 -8.85 24.97 8.95
N ASN A 56 -9.94 24.70 9.67
CA ASN A 56 -10.57 25.70 10.52
C ASN A 56 -9.62 26.05 11.70
N VAL A 57 -8.99 27.23 11.63
CA VAL A 57 -8.03 27.75 12.61
C VAL A 57 -8.50 27.64 14.08
N PRO A 58 -9.76 28.01 14.44
CA PRO A 58 -10.25 27.85 15.81
C PRO A 58 -10.33 26.39 16.27
N LEU A 59 -10.60 25.44 15.37
CA LEU A 59 -10.69 24.03 15.73
C LEU A 59 -9.29 23.44 15.94
N TYR A 60 -8.33 23.86 15.11
CA TYR A 60 -6.93 23.50 15.26
C TYR A 60 -6.35 24.02 16.58
N SER A 61 -6.61 25.27 16.95
CA SER A 61 -6.10 25.85 18.20
C SER A 61 -6.64 25.13 19.44
N ILE A 62 -7.92 24.79 19.49
CA ILE A 62 -8.52 24.02 20.60
C ILE A 62 -7.85 22.64 20.73
N LEU A 63 -7.64 21.95 19.61
CA LEU A 63 -7.00 20.64 19.60
C LEU A 63 -5.55 20.72 20.10
N LEU A 64 -4.83 21.75 19.68
CA LEU A 64 -3.44 21.98 20.05
C LEU A 64 -3.31 22.29 21.54
N ILE A 65 -4.22 23.10 22.09
CA ILE A 65 -4.28 23.39 23.54
C ILE A 65 -4.52 22.11 24.34
N LYS A 66 -5.50 21.28 23.91
CA LYS A 66 -5.85 20.04 24.60
C LYS A 66 -4.73 19.00 24.56
N MET A 67 -4.00 18.92 23.46
CA MET A 67 -2.82 18.06 23.30
C MET A 67 -1.62 18.52 24.16
N SER A 68 -1.55 19.80 24.54
CA SER A 68 -0.39 20.37 25.25
C SER A 68 -0.33 20.06 26.76
N SER A 69 -1.28 19.30 27.31
CA SER A 69 -1.43 19.08 28.76
C SER A 69 -1.66 20.38 29.54
N PRO A 70 -2.92 20.90 29.57
CA PRO A 70 -3.23 22.25 30.07
C PRO A 70 -2.92 22.42 31.56
N TYR A 71 -3.13 21.39 32.39
CA TYR A 71 -2.83 21.46 33.82
C TYR A 71 -1.35 21.67 34.12
N MET A 72 -0.45 21.04 33.35
CA MET A 72 0.99 21.21 33.53
C MET A 72 1.43 22.62 33.12
N ASN A 73 0.82 23.20 32.09
CA ASN A 73 1.05 24.60 31.72
C ASN A 73 0.57 25.56 32.81
N ASN A 74 -0.61 25.31 33.38
CA ASN A 74 -1.13 26.13 34.48
C ASN A 74 -0.19 26.09 35.70
N LEU A 75 0.42 24.93 35.99
CA LEU A 75 1.39 24.79 37.08
C LEU A 75 2.67 25.60 36.85
N ILE A 76 3.17 25.64 35.60
CA ILE A 76 4.34 26.45 35.22
C ILE A 76 4.04 27.94 35.39
N ILE A 77 2.87 28.39 34.94
CA ILE A 77 2.44 29.79 35.07
C ILE A 77 2.32 30.15 36.55
N LEU A 78 1.70 29.31 37.37
CA LEU A 78 1.55 29.54 38.81
C LEU A 78 2.91 29.60 39.53
N GLY A 79 3.84 28.70 39.19
CA GLY A 79 5.22 28.74 39.70
C GLY A 79 5.96 30.02 39.29
N GLY A 80 5.76 30.50 38.07
CA GLY A 80 6.28 31.78 37.59
C GLY A 80 5.69 33.00 38.31
N MET A 81 4.38 33.01 38.58
CA MET A 81 3.74 34.09 39.34
C MET A 81 4.27 34.15 40.77
N LEU A 82 4.49 33.00 41.41
CA LEU A 82 5.13 32.90 42.73
C LEU A 82 6.58 33.42 42.70
N SER A 83 7.37 33.05 41.70
CA SER A 83 8.75 33.53 41.59
C SER A 83 8.81 35.05 41.34
N TYR A 84 7.91 35.61 40.51
CA TYR A 84 7.79 37.06 40.34
C TYR A 84 7.39 37.78 41.64
N SER A 85 6.52 37.18 42.44
CA SER A 85 6.13 37.74 43.75
C SER A 85 7.32 37.84 44.71
N SER A 86 8.29 36.92 44.62
CA SER A 86 9.52 37.00 45.42
C SER A 86 10.40 38.21 45.08
N ILE A 87 10.37 38.70 43.83
CA ILE A 87 11.15 39.87 43.39
C ILE A 87 10.64 41.15 44.08
N PHE A 88 9.33 41.29 44.23
CA PHE A 88 8.76 42.42 44.99
C PHE A 88 9.21 42.39 46.46
N LEU A 89 9.30 41.20 47.06
CA LEU A 89 9.81 41.03 48.43
C LEU A 89 11.31 41.32 48.54
N PHE A 90 12.11 41.13 47.47
CA PHE A 90 13.51 41.57 47.44
C PHE A 90 13.67 43.09 47.44
N GLY A 91 12.66 43.84 46.99
CA GLY A 91 12.70 45.31 46.95
C GLY A 91 12.37 46.00 48.28
N LEU A 92 11.88 45.26 49.29
CA LEU A 92 11.63 45.77 50.63
C LEU A 92 12.92 45.66 51.45
N ASP A 93 13.68 46.75 51.51
CA ASP A 93 14.94 46.83 52.26
C ASP A 93 14.73 47.37 53.69
N GLY A 94 15.69 47.11 54.59
CA GLY A 94 15.62 47.45 56.03
C GLY A 94 15.47 48.94 56.35
N ALA A 95 15.54 49.82 55.34
CA ALA A 95 15.21 51.23 55.47
C ALA A 95 13.69 51.50 55.65
N LEU A 96 12.82 50.56 55.27
CA LEU A 96 11.37 50.70 55.30
C LEU A 96 10.68 49.86 56.39
N VAL A 97 11.38 48.89 56.99
CA VAL A 97 10.80 47.82 57.81
C VAL A 97 11.62 47.59 59.08
N SER A 98 10.95 47.24 60.19
CA SER A 98 11.59 47.03 61.50
C SER A 98 12.42 45.74 61.54
N ASP A 99 13.49 45.69 62.35
CA ASP A 99 14.44 44.56 62.43
C ASP A 99 13.78 43.19 62.66
N LYS A 100 12.69 43.16 63.44
CA LYS A 100 11.94 41.91 63.72
C LYS A 100 11.12 41.41 62.54
N GLU A 101 10.63 42.32 61.70
CA GLU A 101 9.84 42.01 60.52
C GLU A 101 10.76 41.57 59.37
N PHE A 102 12.00 42.08 59.33
CA PHE A 102 13.02 41.70 58.35
C PHE A 102 13.42 40.21 58.44
N GLU A 103 13.53 39.65 59.65
CA GLU A 103 13.86 38.24 59.86
C GLU A 103 12.77 37.30 59.30
N ALA A 104 11.50 37.65 59.51
CA ALA A 104 10.36 36.91 58.96
C ALA A 104 10.29 37.03 57.42
N LEU A 105 10.50 38.23 56.88
CA LEU A 105 10.52 38.48 55.43
C LEU A 105 11.62 37.69 54.72
N CYS A 106 12.81 37.60 55.31
CA CYS A 106 13.92 36.83 54.74
C CYS A 106 13.57 35.33 54.59
N THR A 107 12.86 34.79 55.58
CA THR A 107 12.38 33.41 55.55
C THR A 107 11.30 33.25 54.48
N VAL A 108 10.24 34.06 54.50
CA VAL A 108 9.13 33.97 53.52
C VAL A 108 9.64 34.13 52.07
N ARG A 109 10.61 35.02 51.84
CA ARG A 109 11.23 35.25 50.53
C ARG A 109 11.87 33.98 49.95
N THR A 110 12.68 33.28 50.75
CA THR A 110 13.36 32.06 50.30
C THR A 110 12.36 30.93 50.04
N TRP A 111 11.34 30.78 50.89
CA TRP A 111 10.28 29.80 50.70
C TRP A 111 9.48 30.01 49.41
N ILE A 112 9.02 31.25 49.14
CA ILE A 112 8.25 31.55 47.92
C ILE A 112 9.09 31.30 46.67
N LEU A 113 10.36 31.70 46.67
CA LEU A 113 11.27 31.49 45.55
C LEU A 113 11.51 30.00 45.28
N ILE A 114 11.79 29.21 46.33
CA ILE A 114 12.05 27.78 46.21
C ILE A 114 10.80 27.03 45.73
N VAL A 115 9.64 27.32 46.31
CA VAL A 115 8.36 26.68 45.91
C VAL A 115 7.99 27.06 44.48
N GLY A 116 8.14 28.32 44.09
CA GLY A 116 7.87 28.77 42.71
C GLY A 116 8.78 28.10 41.69
N TYR A 117 10.09 28.07 41.97
CA TYR A 117 11.09 27.44 41.10
C TYR A 117 10.89 25.93 40.96
N THR A 118 10.75 25.22 42.07
CA THR A 118 10.56 23.75 42.08
C THR A 118 9.28 23.34 41.36
N THR A 119 8.18 24.07 41.55
CA THR A 119 6.90 23.80 40.89
C THR A 119 7.00 24.01 39.38
N ALA A 120 7.62 25.11 38.93
CA ALA A 120 7.78 25.41 37.51
C ALA A 120 8.70 24.40 36.80
N PHE A 121 9.88 24.14 37.35
CA PHE A 121 10.84 23.18 36.77
C PHE A 121 10.32 21.74 36.83
N GLY A 122 9.69 21.35 37.94
CA GLY A 122 9.08 20.02 38.08
C GLY A 122 8.03 19.75 37.01
N ALA A 123 7.17 20.73 36.71
CA ALA A 123 6.19 20.61 35.65
C ALA A 123 6.81 20.50 34.25
N MET A 124 7.91 21.23 34.00
CA MET A 124 8.63 21.17 32.73
C MET A 124 9.29 19.79 32.53
N PHE A 125 9.95 19.25 33.55
CA PHE A 125 10.53 17.89 33.49
C PHE A 125 9.48 16.80 33.33
N ALA A 126 8.36 16.89 34.04
CA ALA A 126 7.28 15.93 33.91
C ALA A 126 6.68 15.90 32.50
N LYS A 127 6.64 17.03 31.78
CA LYS A 127 6.27 17.04 30.35
C LYS A 127 7.29 16.30 29.48
N THR A 128 8.57 16.60 29.65
CA THR A 128 9.65 15.93 28.92
C THR A 128 9.65 14.42 29.19
N TRP A 129 9.42 14.03 30.45
CA TRP A 129 9.31 12.63 30.85
C TRP A 129 8.11 11.93 30.22
N ARG A 130 6.93 12.57 30.16
CA ARG A 130 5.76 11.97 29.47
C ARG A 130 6.08 11.66 28.02
N VAL A 131 6.73 12.58 27.30
CA VAL A 131 7.12 12.36 25.90
C VAL A 131 8.08 11.19 25.79
N HIS A 132 9.13 11.17 26.64
CA HIS A 132 10.08 10.05 26.67
C HIS A 132 9.38 8.70 26.94
N ALA A 133 8.47 8.65 27.91
CA ALA A 133 7.72 7.45 28.25
C ALA A 133 6.83 6.96 27.09
N ILE A 134 6.16 7.88 26.38
CA ILE A 134 5.35 7.53 25.19
C ILE A 134 6.24 6.91 24.11
N PHE A 135 7.35 7.56 23.76
CA PHE A 135 8.27 7.03 22.74
C PHE A 135 8.89 5.70 23.14
N LYS A 136 9.22 5.52 24.43
CA LYS A 136 9.75 4.25 24.95
C LYS A 136 8.71 3.13 24.81
N ASN A 137 7.47 3.38 25.21
CA ASN A 137 6.39 2.39 25.11
C ASN A 137 6.08 2.03 23.64
N VAL A 138 6.06 3.00 22.73
CA VAL A 138 5.91 2.76 21.28
C VAL A 138 7.06 1.91 20.74
N LYS A 139 8.30 2.18 21.15
CA LYS A 139 9.48 1.40 20.74
C LYS A 139 9.41 -0.04 21.24
N MET A 140 8.95 -0.26 22.47
CA MET A 140 8.76 -1.61 23.04
C MET A 140 7.68 -2.39 22.28
N LYS A 141 6.49 -1.80 22.08
CA LYS A 141 5.43 -2.42 21.28
C LYS A 141 5.87 -2.76 19.85
N LYS A 142 6.65 -1.87 19.22
CA LYS A 142 7.20 -2.14 17.89
C LYS A 142 8.17 -3.33 17.91
N LYS A 143 9.00 -3.47 18.94
CA LYS A 143 9.91 -4.62 19.08
C LYS A 143 9.14 -5.92 19.28
N GLU A 144 8.12 -5.92 20.13
CA GLU A 144 7.25 -7.08 20.36
C GLU A 144 6.55 -7.51 19.06
N GLY A 145 5.94 -6.56 18.33
CA GLY A 145 5.28 -6.86 17.06
C GLY A 145 6.24 -7.35 15.96
N VAL A 146 7.50 -6.90 15.96
CA VAL A 146 8.53 -7.43 15.05
C VAL A 146 8.95 -8.85 15.44
N GLY A 147 9.00 -9.16 16.75
CA GLY A 147 9.27 -10.50 17.25
C GLY A 147 8.19 -11.50 16.81
N GLU A 148 6.91 -11.16 17.04
CA GLU A 148 5.77 -11.99 16.61
C GLU A 148 5.74 -12.20 15.09
N LEU A 149 6.06 -11.15 14.32
CA LEU A 149 6.15 -11.26 12.87
C LEU A 149 7.29 -12.20 12.44
N SER A 150 8.45 -12.13 13.09
CA SER A 150 9.59 -13.01 12.79
C SER A 150 9.26 -14.48 13.07
N GLU A 151 8.55 -14.76 14.17
CA GLU A 151 8.11 -16.11 14.52
C GLU A 151 7.13 -16.67 13.48
N ARG A 152 6.12 -15.88 13.09
CA ARG A 152 5.18 -16.27 12.02
C ARG A 152 5.85 -16.49 10.68
N VAL A 153 6.86 -15.70 10.33
CA VAL A 153 7.64 -15.90 9.10
C VAL A 153 8.46 -17.19 9.17
N GLY A 154 9.00 -17.54 10.34
CA GLY A 154 9.66 -18.82 10.58
C GLY A 154 8.71 -20.01 10.36
N GLU A 155 7.54 -19.99 10.99
CA GLU A 155 6.49 -21.02 10.84
C GLU A 155 6.02 -21.16 9.38
N LEU A 156 5.86 -20.03 8.67
CA LEU A 156 5.52 -20.04 7.26
C LEU A 156 6.62 -20.68 6.40
N SER A 157 7.90 -20.40 6.70
CA SER A 157 9.03 -21.00 5.99
C SER A 157 9.08 -22.51 6.17
N GLU A 158 8.80 -23.01 7.37
CA GLU A 158 8.75 -24.45 7.66
C GLU A 158 7.63 -25.12 6.85
N ARG A 159 6.41 -24.55 6.88
CA ARG A 159 5.29 -25.05 6.07
C ARG A 159 5.55 -25.01 4.56
N VAL A 160 6.28 -24.01 4.07
CA VAL A 160 6.68 -23.94 2.66
C VAL A 160 7.70 -25.04 2.34
N GLY A 161 8.59 -25.38 3.28
CA GLY A 161 9.49 -26.53 3.18
C GLY A 161 8.73 -27.85 3.05
N GLU A 162 7.80 -28.12 3.97
CA GLU A 162 6.95 -29.32 3.96
C GLU A 162 6.14 -29.42 2.65
N LEU A 163 5.58 -28.30 2.17
CA LEU A 163 4.87 -28.26 0.90
C LEU A 163 5.79 -28.58 -0.29
N SER A 164 7.03 -28.09 -0.27
CA SER A 164 8.00 -28.38 -1.32
C SER A 164 8.39 -29.86 -1.36
N GLU A 165 8.53 -30.49 -0.20
CA GLU A 165 8.80 -31.93 -0.10
C GLU A 165 7.63 -32.74 -0.65
N GLY A 166 6.40 -32.43 -0.24
CA GLY A 166 5.20 -33.11 -0.77
C GLY A 166 4.99 -32.92 -2.29
N VAL A 167 5.39 -31.77 -2.84
CA VAL A 167 5.40 -31.57 -4.31
C VAL A 167 6.47 -32.42 -4.99
N GLY A 168 7.62 -32.63 -4.34
CA GLY A 168 8.66 -33.55 -4.81
C GLY A 168 8.15 -34.99 -4.90
N GLU A 169 7.57 -35.50 -3.81
CA GLU A 169 6.98 -36.85 -3.76
C GLU A 169 5.88 -37.04 -4.81
N LEU A 170 5.02 -36.03 -5.00
CA LEU A 170 3.99 -36.06 -6.05
C LEU A 170 4.61 -36.13 -7.45
N SER A 171 5.70 -35.41 -7.70
CA SER A 171 6.38 -35.44 -8.99
C SER A 171 7.01 -36.82 -9.27
N GLU A 172 7.57 -37.46 -8.24
CA GLU A 172 8.11 -38.82 -8.35
C GLU A 172 7.00 -39.83 -8.66
N GLY A 173 5.89 -39.79 -7.92
CA GLY A 173 4.74 -40.67 -8.17
C GLY A 173 4.10 -40.47 -9.56
N VAL A 174 4.11 -39.24 -10.09
CA VAL A 174 3.68 -38.97 -11.49
C VAL A 174 4.66 -39.58 -12.50
N GLY A 175 5.97 -39.57 -12.20
CA GLY A 175 6.98 -40.24 -13.00
C GLY A 175 6.76 -41.75 -13.08
N GLU A 176 6.60 -42.40 -11.93
CA GLU A 176 6.30 -43.85 -11.85
C GLU A 176 5.01 -44.21 -12.59
N LEU A 177 3.96 -43.40 -12.45
CA LEU A 177 2.70 -43.60 -13.19
C LEU A 177 2.91 -43.50 -14.71
N SER A 178 3.74 -42.56 -15.17
CA SER A 178 4.05 -42.40 -16.59
C SER A 178 4.81 -43.61 -17.14
N GLU A 179 5.74 -44.17 -16.37
CA GLU A 179 6.48 -45.38 -16.74
C GLU A 179 5.53 -46.59 -16.85
N GLY A 180 4.69 -46.81 -15.84
CA GLY A 180 3.70 -47.89 -15.86
C GLY A 180 2.67 -47.77 -17.00
N VAL A 181 2.29 -46.54 -17.39
CA VAL A 181 1.45 -46.31 -18.58
C VAL A 181 2.21 -46.66 -19.87
N GLY A 182 3.52 -46.39 -19.94
CA GLY A 182 4.38 -46.80 -21.05
C GLY A 182 4.43 -48.32 -21.21
N GLU A 183 4.72 -49.05 -20.13
CA GLU A 183 4.76 -50.52 -20.11
C GLU A 183 3.39 -51.12 -20.51
N LEU A 184 2.29 -50.55 -20.02
CA LEU A 184 0.95 -50.99 -20.40
C LEU A 184 0.69 -50.78 -21.90
N SER A 185 1.14 -49.67 -22.48
CA SER A 185 1.01 -49.39 -23.90
C SER A 185 1.81 -50.39 -24.76
N GLU A 186 3.02 -50.76 -24.33
CA GLU A 186 3.83 -51.77 -25.00
C GLU A 186 3.16 -53.15 -24.96
N GLY A 187 2.70 -53.59 -23.79
CA GLY A 187 1.98 -54.85 -23.65
C GLY A 187 0.68 -54.92 -24.46
N VAL A 188 -0.04 -53.80 -24.61
CA VAL A 188 -1.20 -53.71 -25.52
C VAL A 188 -0.78 -53.84 -26.99
N GLY A 189 0.37 -53.29 -27.36
CA GLY A 189 0.96 -53.45 -28.70
C GLY A 189 1.27 -54.91 -29.01
N GLU A 190 2.00 -55.59 -28.12
CA GLU A 190 2.33 -57.02 -28.26
C GLU A 190 1.07 -57.90 -28.35
N LEU A 191 0.06 -57.62 -27.52
CA LEU A 191 -1.22 -58.32 -27.56
C LEU A 191 -1.91 -58.12 -28.92
N SER A 192 -1.89 -56.91 -29.46
CA SER A 192 -2.47 -56.61 -30.77
C SER A 192 -1.76 -57.38 -31.90
N GLU A 193 -0.43 -57.49 -31.84
CA GLU A 193 0.36 -58.27 -32.81
C GLU A 193 0.04 -59.76 -32.72
N GLY A 194 0.00 -60.32 -31.50
CA GLY A 194 -0.36 -61.73 -31.30
C GLY A 194 -1.78 -62.08 -31.74
N VAL A 195 -2.74 -61.15 -31.56
CA VAL A 195 -4.10 -61.29 -32.10
C VAL A 195 -4.10 -61.27 -33.64
N GLY A 196 -3.25 -60.43 -34.24
CA GLY A 196 -3.03 -60.41 -35.69
C GLY A 196 -2.52 -61.75 -36.23
N GLU A 197 -1.45 -62.29 -35.65
CA GLU A 197 -0.91 -63.61 -36.03
C GLU A 197 -1.94 -64.74 -35.85
N LEU A 198 -2.70 -64.72 -34.76
CA LEU A 198 -3.75 -65.70 -34.52
C LEU A 198 -4.84 -65.63 -35.59
N SER A 199 -5.23 -64.42 -35.99
CA SER A 199 -6.21 -64.22 -37.07
C SER A 199 -5.70 -64.80 -38.40
N GLU A 200 -4.43 -64.60 -38.74
CA GLU A 200 -3.83 -65.17 -39.96
C GLU A 200 -3.81 -66.70 -39.94
N ARG A 201 -3.41 -67.31 -38.83
CA ARG A 201 -3.43 -68.78 -38.68
C ARG A 201 -4.84 -69.37 -38.76
N VAL A 202 -5.84 -68.66 -38.24
CA VAL A 202 -7.25 -69.08 -38.35
C VAL A 202 -7.72 -69.05 -39.80
N VAL A 203 -7.28 -68.06 -40.60
CA VAL A 203 -7.56 -68.02 -42.04
C VAL A 203 -6.90 -69.20 -42.75
N GLU A 204 -5.61 -69.45 -42.51
CA GLU A 204 -4.88 -70.58 -43.11
C GLU A 204 -5.51 -71.94 -42.75
N LEU A 205 -5.91 -72.12 -41.48
CA LEU A 205 -6.63 -73.32 -41.06
C LEU A 205 -7.99 -73.46 -41.75
N SER A 206 -8.73 -72.35 -41.91
CA SER A 206 -10.01 -72.36 -42.62
C SER A 206 -9.83 -72.73 -44.09
N GLU A 207 -8.76 -72.28 -44.74
CA GLU A 207 -8.41 -72.64 -46.12
C GLU A 207 -8.08 -74.14 -46.22
N GLY A 208 -7.19 -74.66 -45.36
CA GLY A 208 -6.83 -76.08 -45.35
C GLY A 208 -8.01 -77.02 -45.03
N VAL A 209 -8.94 -76.59 -44.17
CA VAL A 209 -10.20 -77.33 -43.94
C VAL A 209 -11.08 -77.32 -45.19
N GLY A 210 -11.10 -76.21 -45.95
CA GLY A 210 -11.78 -76.13 -47.25
C GLY A 210 -11.21 -77.14 -48.24
N GLU A 211 -9.88 -77.17 -48.40
CA GLU A 211 -9.20 -78.14 -49.28
C GLU A 211 -9.49 -79.59 -48.88
N LEU A 212 -9.48 -79.91 -47.59
CA LEU A 212 -9.82 -81.24 -47.10
C LEU A 212 -11.28 -81.61 -47.41
N SER A 213 -12.20 -80.65 -47.26
CA SER A 213 -13.61 -80.84 -47.60
C SER A 213 -13.81 -81.10 -49.10
N GLU A 214 -13.03 -80.46 -49.97
CA GLU A 214 -13.05 -80.72 -51.41
C GLU A 214 -12.51 -82.13 -51.72
N GLY A 215 -11.37 -82.51 -51.14
CA GLY A 215 -10.78 -83.83 -51.37
C GLY A 215 -11.63 -85.01 -50.88
N VAL A 216 -12.39 -84.83 -49.79
CA VAL A 216 -13.37 -85.83 -49.32
C VAL A 216 -14.58 -85.94 -50.25
N GLY A 217 -14.94 -84.88 -50.97
CA GLY A 217 -16.03 -84.91 -51.96
C GLY A 217 -15.66 -85.63 -53.27
N GLU A 218 -14.37 -85.82 -53.54
CA GLU A 218 -13.86 -86.52 -54.73
C GLU A 218 -13.71 -88.05 -54.55
N LEU A 219 -13.89 -88.57 -53.33
CA LEU A 219 -13.89 -90.00 -52.98
C LEU A 219 -15.31 -90.59 -52.94
#